data_AF-A0A9Q3FPE6-F1
#
_entry.id   AF-A0A9Q3FPE6-F1
#
_cell.length_a   1.000
_cell.length_b   1.000
_cell.length_c   1.000
_cell.angle_alpha   90.00
_cell.angle_beta   90.00
_cell.angle_gamma   90.00
#
_symmetry.space_group_name_H-M   'P 1'
#
loop_
_entity.id
_entity.type
_entity.pdbx_description
1 polymer ?
#
loop_
_entity_poly.entity_id
_entity_poly.type
_entity_poly.pdbx_seq_one_letter_code
_entity_poly.pdbx_strand_id
1 'polypeptide(L)'
;MNKNKDRYFTIGQNERQNLSFSNIPKQISVISSIKDTYEEEFVANQLVEAQINPSLSPKMRHDLFDVLYKYKNSFAYDNEPLGAIKGNEVDITLNIDRPYPPVLRRPAYPDGPRAREALEEHIQDLIQLGVLRKVGYNEEFEVTTPIIMTWYNDK
;
A
#
# COMPACT_ATOMS: atom_id res chain seq x y z
N MET A 1 52.27 -31.84 0.58
CA MET A 1 52.55 -30.47 1.07
C MET A 1 51.58 -29.51 0.39
N ASN A 2 50.52 -29.14 1.11
CA ASN A 2 49.48 -28.21 0.66
C ASN A 2 49.99 -26.77 0.68
N LYS A 3 49.71 -26.00 -0.38
CA LYS A 3 49.71 -24.53 -0.34
C LYS A 3 48.56 -24.00 -1.20
N ASN A 4 47.33 -24.15 -0.71
CA ASN A 4 46.24 -23.29 -1.16
C ASN A 4 46.47 -21.92 -0.53
N LYS A 5 46.77 -20.95 -1.38
CA LYS A 5 47.06 -19.57 -1.01
C LYS A 5 45.71 -18.87 -0.96
N ASP A 6 45.07 -18.87 0.21
CA ASP A 6 43.80 -18.20 0.42
C ASP A 6 43.93 -16.72 0.05
N ARG A 7 43.06 -16.26 -0.85
CA ARG A 7 43.03 -14.88 -1.34
C ARG A 7 42.17 -14.07 -0.38
N TYR A 8 42.80 -13.23 0.42
CA TYR A 8 42.11 -12.27 1.28
C TYR A 8 41.94 -10.94 0.55
N PHE A 9 40.74 -10.35 0.65
CA PHE A 9 40.48 -8.98 0.21
C PHE A 9 40.01 -8.16 1.41
N THR A 10 40.54 -6.94 1.52
CA THR A 10 40.27 -6.02 2.64
C THR A 10 39.29 -4.97 2.17
N ILE A 11 38.13 -4.87 2.83
CA ILE A 11 37.21 -3.71 2.69
C ILE A 11 37.06 -3.10 4.09
N GLY A 12 37.51 -1.85 4.24
CA GLY A 12 37.26 -1.04 5.44
C GLY A 12 38.26 -1.22 6.58
N GLN A 13 38.66 -0.09 7.18
CA GLN A 13 39.54 0.00 8.34
C GLN A 13 38.79 -0.33 9.65
N ASN A 14 38.41 -1.59 9.87
CA ASN A 14 38.00 -2.03 11.21
C ASN A 14 38.54 -3.42 11.52
N GLU A 15 39.09 -3.54 12.73
CA GLU A 15 39.92 -4.64 13.19
C GLU A 15 39.15 -5.98 13.29
N ARG A 16 39.72 -7.01 12.65
CA ARG A 16 39.65 -8.45 12.96
C ARG A 16 38.28 -9.02 13.35
N GLN A 17 37.43 -9.25 12.36
CA GLN A 17 36.51 -10.40 12.39
C GLN A 17 36.96 -11.43 11.35
N ASN A 18 37.54 -12.53 11.83
CA ASN A 18 37.92 -13.67 11.00
C ASN A 18 36.66 -14.40 10.55
N LEU A 19 36.12 -14.06 9.38
CA LEU A 19 35.06 -14.84 8.75
C LEU A 19 35.71 -15.95 7.92
N SER A 20 35.82 -17.14 8.51
CA SER A 20 36.11 -18.37 7.76
C SER A 20 34.80 -18.91 7.17
N PHE A 21 34.73 -19.06 5.85
CA PHE A 21 33.66 -19.83 5.22
C PHE A 21 33.87 -21.31 5.49
N SER A 22 33.33 -21.80 6.62
CA SER A 22 33.13 -23.23 6.81
C SER A 22 32.00 -23.68 5.89
N ASN A 23 32.28 -24.67 5.04
CA ASN A 23 31.36 -25.40 4.16
C ASN A 23 29.89 -25.32 4.63
N ILE A 24 29.10 -24.49 3.97
CA ILE A 24 27.67 -24.33 4.24
C ILE A 24 26.99 -25.64 3.84
N PRO A 25 26.39 -26.42 4.77
CA PRO A 25 25.53 -27.51 4.37
C PRO A 25 24.30 -26.93 3.67
N LYS A 26 23.87 -27.53 2.55
CA LYS A 26 22.66 -27.18 1.80
C LYS A 26 21.43 -27.16 2.73
N GLN A 27 21.11 -26.02 3.33
CA GLN A 27 19.82 -25.77 3.98
C GLN A 27 18.83 -25.35 2.88
N ILE A 28 18.27 -26.34 2.18
CA ILE A 28 17.23 -26.12 1.15
C ILE A 28 15.82 -26.43 1.71
N SER A 29 15.70 -27.14 2.84
CA SER A 29 14.40 -27.56 3.38
C SER A 29 13.64 -26.51 4.20
N VAL A 30 14.32 -25.48 4.71
CA VAL A 30 13.68 -24.47 5.58
C VAL A 30 12.85 -23.48 4.76
N ILE A 31 13.25 -23.23 3.50
CA ILE A 31 12.61 -22.23 2.63
C ILE A 31 11.24 -22.71 2.12
N SER A 32 11.05 -24.02 1.89
CA SER A 32 9.75 -24.57 1.47
C SER A 32 8.72 -24.48 2.59
N SER A 33 9.08 -24.91 3.81
CA SER A 33 8.17 -24.89 4.96
C SER A 33 7.68 -23.49 5.34
N ILE A 34 8.54 -22.47 5.14
CA ILE A 34 8.19 -21.07 5.39
C ILE A 34 7.19 -20.54 4.35
N LYS A 35 7.31 -20.92 3.07
CA LYS A 35 6.37 -20.50 2.02
C LYS A 35 4.96 -21.04 2.27
N ASP A 36 4.87 -22.31 2.62
CA ASP A 36 3.60 -22.99 2.90
C ASP A 36 2.87 -22.29 4.06
N THR A 37 3.60 -21.85 5.09
CA THR A 37 3.01 -21.15 6.24
C THR A 37 2.39 -19.80 5.88
N TYR A 38 3.04 -19.00 5.02
CA TYR A 38 2.52 -17.68 4.64
C TYR A 38 1.37 -17.75 3.62
N GLU A 39 1.35 -18.78 2.79
CA GLU A 39 0.25 -19.01 1.85
C GLU A 39 -1.01 -19.47 2.60
N GLU A 40 -0.86 -20.37 3.57
CA GLU A 40 -1.96 -20.79 4.46
C GLU A 40 -2.54 -19.61 5.23
N GLU A 41 -1.69 -18.73 5.79
CA GLU A 41 -2.14 -17.51 6.46
C GLU A 41 -2.88 -16.55 5.52
N PHE A 42 -2.41 -16.41 4.27
CA PHE A 42 -3.10 -15.61 3.25
C PHE A 42 -4.49 -16.17 2.95
N VAL A 43 -4.61 -17.48 2.73
CA VAL A 43 -5.90 -18.13 2.48
C VAL A 43 -6.83 -17.98 3.68
N ALA A 44 -6.31 -18.15 4.90
CA ALA A 44 -7.07 -18.10 6.14
C ALA A 44 -7.50 -16.70 6.58
N ASN A 45 -6.85 -15.64 6.10
CA ASN A 45 -7.19 -14.26 6.45
C ASN A 45 -7.85 -13.49 5.31
N GLN A 46 -7.36 -13.64 4.07
CA GLN A 46 -7.78 -12.81 2.93
C GLN A 46 -8.83 -13.48 2.04
N LEU A 47 -8.92 -14.82 2.05
CA LEU A 47 -9.83 -15.57 1.18
C LEU A 47 -11.00 -16.23 1.94
N VAL A 48 -11.21 -15.87 3.21
CA VAL A 48 -12.29 -16.43 4.05
C VAL A 48 -13.67 -16.15 3.44
N GLU A 49 -13.88 -14.92 2.99
CA GLU A 49 -15.14 -14.48 2.40
C GLU A 49 -15.20 -14.72 0.88
N ALA A 50 -14.13 -15.26 0.29
CA ALA A 50 -14.05 -15.46 -1.15
C ALA A 50 -15.02 -16.57 -1.60
N GLN A 51 -15.96 -16.20 -2.46
CA GLN A 51 -16.90 -17.15 -3.07
C GLN A 51 -16.24 -17.87 -4.24
N ILE A 52 -15.58 -18.99 -3.94
CA ILE A 52 -14.92 -19.83 -4.95
C ILE A 52 -15.88 -20.93 -5.41
N ASN A 53 -15.90 -21.21 -6.71
CA ASN A 53 -16.75 -22.23 -7.29
C ASN A 53 -16.53 -23.60 -6.62
N PRO A 54 -17.56 -24.22 -6.02
CA PRO A 54 -17.43 -25.51 -5.31
C PRO A 54 -17.14 -26.69 -6.24
N SER A 55 -17.36 -26.55 -7.56
CA SER A 55 -17.08 -27.60 -8.55
C SER A 55 -15.60 -27.72 -8.94
N LEU A 56 -14.73 -26.86 -8.40
CA LEU A 56 -13.28 -26.93 -8.65
C LEU A 56 -12.68 -28.16 -7.99
N SER A 57 -11.85 -28.90 -8.74
CA SER A 57 -11.05 -29.99 -8.16
C SER A 57 -10.06 -29.44 -7.14
N PRO A 58 -9.64 -30.25 -6.13
CA PRO A 58 -8.68 -29.81 -5.12
C PRO A 58 -7.38 -29.27 -5.73
N LYS A 59 -6.91 -29.89 -6.82
CA LYS A 59 -5.71 -29.46 -7.54
C LYS A 59 -5.90 -28.08 -8.19
N MET A 60 -7.01 -27.86 -8.89
CA MET A 60 -7.29 -26.56 -9.52
C MET A 60 -7.49 -25.46 -8.50
N ARG A 61 -8.05 -25.79 -7.34
CA ARG A 61 -8.21 -24.84 -6.23
C ARG A 61 -6.86 -24.43 -5.65
N HIS A 62 -5.94 -25.38 -5.51
CA HIS A 62 -4.56 -25.07 -5.10
C HIS A 62 -3.86 -24.20 -6.14
N ASP A 63 -3.90 -24.59 -7.43
CA ASP A 63 -3.31 -23.78 -8.51
C ASP A 63 -3.87 -22.34 -8.55
N LEU A 64 -5.15 -22.16 -8.22
CA LEU A 64 -5.77 -20.83 -8.09
C LEU A 64 -5.18 -20.04 -6.91
N PHE A 65 -5.04 -20.67 -5.74
CA PHE A 65 -4.46 -20.04 -4.56
C PHE A 65 -3.01 -19.65 -4.78
N ASP A 66 -2.21 -20.50 -5.41
CA ASP A 66 -0.83 -20.20 -5.79
C ASP A 66 -0.75 -18.92 -6.64
N VAL A 67 -1.66 -18.77 -7.61
CA VAL A 67 -1.71 -17.59 -8.49
C VAL A 67 -2.13 -16.34 -7.73
N LEU A 68 -3.18 -16.44 -6.90
CA LEU A 68 -3.66 -15.33 -6.09
C LEU A 68 -2.60 -14.86 -5.09
N TYR A 69 -1.91 -15.80 -4.44
CA TYR A 69 -0.82 -15.51 -3.53
C TYR A 69 0.36 -14.87 -4.26
N LYS A 70 0.73 -15.41 -5.43
CA LYS A 70 1.82 -14.88 -6.26
C LYS A 70 1.59 -13.42 -6.66
N TYR A 71 0.36 -13.05 -6.99
CA TYR A 71 0.01 -11.69 -7.42
C TYR A 71 -0.73 -10.89 -6.34
N LYS A 72 -0.61 -11.27 -5.07
CA LYS A 72 -1.40 -10.66 -3.99
C LYS A 72 -1.36 -9.13 -4.01
N ASN A 73 -0.16 -8.53 -4.12
CA ASN A 73 0.02 -7.07 -4.15
C ASN A 73 -0.58 -6.35 -5.37
N SER A 74 -1.14 -7.08 -6.34
CA SER A 74 -1.85 -6.49 -7.50
C SER A 74 -3.34 -6.28 -7.23
N PHE A 75 -3.87 -6.84 -6.14
CA PHE A 75 -5.25 -6.68 -5.73
C PHE A 75 -5.35 -5.67 -4.59
N ALA A 76 -6.46 -4.96 -4.53
CA ALA A 76 -6.81 -4.14 -3.38
C ALA A 76 -7.29 -5.03 -2.22
N TYR A 77 -6.84 -4.74 -1.01
CA TYR A 77 -7.26 -5.41 0.22
C TYR A 77 -7.79 -4.40 1.22
N ASP A 78 -8.50 -4.85 2.25
CA ASP A 78 -9.08 -3.96 3.27
C ASP A 78 -8.03 -3.04 3.93
N ASN A 79 -6.80 -3.54 4.11
CA ASN A 79 -5.70 -2.78 4.72
C ASN A 79 -4.96 -1.87 3.73
N GLU A 80 -4.93 -2.22 2.44
CA GLU A 80 -4.27 -1.47 1.37
C GLU A 80 -5.22 -1.36 0.16
N PRO A 81 -6.31 -0.59 0.26
CA PRO A 81 -7.32 -0.52 -0.80
C PRO A 81 -6.86 0.34 -1.98
N LEU A 82 -5.85 1.20 -1.78
CA LEU A 82 -5.37 2.16 -2.76
C LEU A 82 -3.90 1.91 -3.10
N GLY A 83 -3.62 1.83 -4.39
CA GLY A 83 -2.24 1.81 -4.89
C GLY A 83 -1.60 3.18 -4.82
N ALA A 84 -0.38 3.26 -4.31
CA ALA A 84 0.43 4.49 -4.30
C ALA A 84 1.55 4.40 -5.35
N ILE A 85 1.37 5.07 -6.49
CA ILE A 85 2.41 5.13 -7.52
C ILE A 85 3.43 6.19 -7.10
N LYS A 86 4.66 5.76 -6.78
CA LYS A 86 5.76 6.66 -6.42
C LYS A 86 6.41 7.25 -7.66
N GLY A 87 6.83 8.52 -7.61
CA GLY A 87 7.57 9.20 -8.68
C GLY A 87 6.71 9.78 -9.82
N ASN A 88 5.40 9.89 -9.61
CA ASN A 88 4.49 10.63 -10.49
C ASN A 88 3.86 11.80 -9.72
N GLU A 89 4.68 12.59 -9.03
CA GLU A 89 4.21 13.85 -8.46
C GLU A 89 3.78 14.80 -9.59
N VAL A 90 2.65 15.48 -9.42
CA VAL A 90 2.09 16.39 -10.42
C VAL A 90 2.16 17.82 -9.92
N ASP A 91 2.89 18.66 -10.63
CA ASP A 91 2.90 20.10 -10.41
C ASP A 91 1.78 20.76 -11.22
N ILE A 92 0.76 21.27 -10.54
CA ILE A 92 -0.36 21.97 -11.16
C ILE A 92 -0.11 23.48 -11.04
N THR A 93 0.15 24.15 -12.16
CA THR A 93 0.31 25.60 -12.22
C THR A 93 -1.02 26.27 -12.59
N LEU A 94 -1.49 27.21 -11.76
CA LEU A 94 -2.72 27.96 -12.01
C LEU A 94 -2.42 29.21 -12.85
N ASN A 95 -3.13 29.37 -13.96
CA ASN A 95 -3.14 30.63 -14.72
C ASN A 95 -4.03 31.64 -13.99
N ILE A 96 -3.42 32.54 -13.22
CA ILE A 96 -4.10 33.61 -12.46
C ILE A 96 -4.10 34.95 -13.19
N ASP A 97 -3.63 34.98 -14.43
CA ASP A 97 -3.54 36.20 -15.21
C ASP A 97 -4.90 36.65 -15.75
N ARG A 98 -4.98 37.96 -16.03
CA ARG A 98 -6.11 38.58 -16.71
C ARG A 98 -6.33 37.93 -18.10
N PRO A 99 -7.56 37.92 -18.63
CA PRO A 99 -8.73 38.71 -18.19
C PRO A 99 -9.61 38.07 -17.10
N TYR A 100 -9.43 36.79 -16.75
CA TYR A 100 -10.34 36.09 -15.84
C TYR A 100 -9.58 35.23 -14.81
N PRO A 101 -9.03 35.84 -13.74
CA PRO A 101 -8.42 35.07 -12.67
C PRO A 101 -9.45 34.13 -12.02
N PRO A 102 -9.08 32.87 -11.70
CA PRO A 102 -9.98 31.92 -11.06
C PRO A 102 -10.32 32.35 -9.62
N VAL A 103 -11.57 32.10 -9.21
CA VAL A 103 -12.00 32.32 -7.82
C VAL A 103 -11.40 31.21 -6.95
N LEU A 104 -10.38 31.55 -6.17
CA LEU A 104 -9.64 30.57 -5.37
C LEU A 104 -10.34 30.21 -4.06
N ARG A 105 -11.11 31.13 -3.46
CA ARG A 105 -11.75 30.90 -2.16
C ARG A 105 -13.26 30.97 -2.25
N ARG A 106 -13.91 29.87 -1.89
CA ARG A 106 -15.36 29.77 -1.76
C ARG A 106 -15.73 29.27 -0.35
N PRO A 107 -16.79 29.82 0.27
CA PRO A 107 -17.30 29.31 1.53
C PRO A 107 -17.90 27.91 1.32
N ALA A 108 -17.87 27.09 2.37
CA ALA A 108 -18.56 25.81 2.38
C ALA A 108 -20.08 26.03 2.30
N TYR A 109 -20.78 25.11 1.64
CA TYR A 109 -22.24 25.08 1.69
C TYR A 109 -22.70 24.60 3.07
N PRO A 110 -23.84 25.11 3.57
CA PRO A 110 -24.39 24.62 4.82
C PRO A 110 -24.91 23.19 4.64
N ASP A 111 -24.30 22.24 5.34
CA ASP A 111 -24.73 20.84 5.36
C ASP A 111 -25.59 20.54 6.58
N GLY A 112 -26.60 19.69 6.40
CA GLY A 112 -27.41 19.15 7.49
C GLY A 112 -26.61 18.22 8.40
N PRO A 113 -27.03 18.01 9.67
CA PRO A 113 -26.28 17.21 10.64
C PRO A 113 -25.99 15.77 10.16
N ARG A 114 -26.99 15.13 9.54
CA ARG A 114 -26.83 13.77 8.96
C ARG A 114 -25.80 13.71 7.82
N ALA A 115 -25.78 14.73 6.96
CA ALA A 115 -24.83 14.79 5.86
C ALA A 115 -23.40 14.97 6.37
N ARG A 116 -23.25 15.79 7.43
CA ARG A 116 -21.98 16.02 8.09
C ARG A 116 -21.43 14.76 8.77
N GLU A 117 -22.28 13.99 9.45
CA GLU A 117 -21.89 12.72 10.07
C GLU A 117 -21.37 11.70 9.04
N ALA A 118 -22.11 11.52 7.93
CA ALA A 118 -21.69 10.62 6.86
C ALA A 118 -20.40 11.09 6.15
N LEU A 119 -20.22 12.39 5.98
CA LEU A 119 -19.00 12.98 5.44
C LEU A 119 -17.80 12.74 6.36
N GLU A 120 -17.99 12.90 7.67
CA GLU A 120 -16.90 12.75 8.65
C GLU A 120 -16.32 11.34 8.62
N GLU A 121 -17.15 10.29 8.53
CA GLU A 121 -16.72 8.90 8.41
C GLU A 121 -15.74 8.72 7.23
N HIS A 122 -16.14 9.15 6.03
CA HIS A 122 -15.32 9.02 4.84
C HIS A 122 -14.06 9.91 4.87
N ILE A 123 -14.14 11.10 5.47
CA ILE A 123 -12.98 11.98 5.62
C ILE A 123 -11.93 11.31 6.54
N GLN A 124 -12.37 10.68 7.63
CA GLN A 124 -11.47 9.97 8.54
C GLN A 124 -10.78 8.79 7.85
N ASP A 125 -11.52 8.00 7.06
CA ASP A 125 -10.95 6.90 6.28
C ASP A 125 -9.86 7.39 5.32
N LEU A 126 -10.14 8.47 4.58
CA LEU A 126 -9.18 9.06 3.64
C LEU A 126 -7.95 9.66 4.34
N ILE A 127 -8.09 10.15 5.58
CA ILE A 127 -6.95 10.58 6.40
C ILE A 127 -6.12 9.38 6.81
N GLN A 128 -6.75 8.28 7.26
CA GLN A 128 -6.06 7.07 7.68
C GLN A 128 -5.31 6.40 6.51
N LEU A 129 -5.87 6.46 5.31
CA LEU A 129 -5.23 6.00 4.06
C LEU A 129 -4.13 6.95 3.56
N GLY A 130 -3.93 8.10 4.18
CA GLY A 130 -2.93 9.10 3.77
C GLY A 130 -3.26 9.84 2.48
N VAL A 131 -4.51 9.76 2.01
CA VAL A 131 -5.00 10.49 0.82
C VAL A 131 -5.29 11.94 1.18
N LEU A 132 -5.91 12.17 2.34
CA LEU A 132 -6.15 13.50 2.90
C LEU A 132 -5.21 13.76 4.07
N ARG A 133 -4.87 15.03 4.26
CA ARG A 133 -4.11 15.50 5.42
C ARG A 133 -4.78 16.73 6.01
N LYS A 134 -4.84 16.78 7.33
CA LYS A 134 -5.24 17.99 8.04
C LYS A 134 -4.18 19.08 7.86
N VAL A 135 -4.61 20.22 7.34
CA VAL A 135 -3.80 21.44 7.24
C VAL A 135 -3.60 22.02 8.65
N GLY A 136 -2.36 22.39 8.98
CA GLY A 136 -2.02 22.92 10.31
C GLY A 136 -2.54 24.35 10.52
N TYR A 137 -2.70 24.79 11.78
CA TYR A 137 -3.16 26.15 12.09
C TYR A 137 -2.26 27.26 11.51
N ASN A 138 -0.95 26.98 11.38
CA ASN A 138 0.04 27.91 10.83
C ASN A 138 0.29 27.72 9.33
N GLU A 139 -0.45 26.81 8.68
CA GLU A 139 -0.26 26.51 7.27
C GLU A 139 -1.29 27.29 6.45
N GLU A 140 -0.79 28.21 5.62
CA GLU A 140 -1.64 28.98 4.73
C GLU A 140 -2.03 28.15 3.50
N PHE A 141 -3.30 28.23 3.10
CA PHE A 141 -3.80 27.66 1.86
C PHE A 141 -4.40 28.76 0.98
N GLU A 142 -4.11 28.69 -0.31
CA GLU A 142 -4.57 29.70 -1.27
C GLU A 142 -5.99 29.40 -1.76
N VAL A 143 -6.35 28.11 -1.83
CA VAL A 143 -7.58 27.62 -2.48
C VAL A 143 -8.53 26.96 -1.49
N THR A 144 -9.81 27.32 -1.53
CA THR A 144 -10.90 26.60 -0.87
C THR A 144 -12.05 26.36 -1.83
N THR A 145 -12.48 25.10 -1.89
CA THR A 145 -13.63 24.68 -2.70
C THR A 145 -14.63 23.99 -1.79
N PRO A 146 -15.94 24.32 -1.89
CA PRO A 146 -16.96 23.62 -1.12
C PRO A 146 -17.02 22.16 -1.55
N ILE A 147 -17.27 21.29 -0.57
CA ILE A 147 -17.64 19.90 -0.82
C ILE A 147 -19.11 19.87 -1.23
N ILE A 148 -19.45 18.98 -2.17
CA ILE A 148 -20.81 18.79 -2.64
C ILE A 148 -21.19 17.34 -2.42
N MET A 149 -22.27 17.12 -1.68
CA MET A 149 -22.88 15.80 -1.54
C MET A 149 -23.78 15.52 -2.74
N THR A 150 -23.49 14.45 -3.47
CA THR A 150 -24.28 14.04 -4.65
C THR A 150 -25.25 12.90 -4.35
N TRP A 151 -25.30 12.43 -3.10
CA TRP A 151 -26.20 11.36 -2.71
C TRP A 151 -27.62 11.90 -2.49
N TYR A 152 -28.54 11.50 -3.38
CA TYR A 152 -29.97 11.75 -3.26
C TYR A 152 -30.64 10.45 -2.81
N ASN A 153 -31.09 10.39 -1.56
CA ASN A 153 -31.89 9.28 -1.06
C ASN A 153 -33.36 9.54 -1.46
N ASP A 154 -33.76 9.11 -2.66
CA ASP A 154 -35.18 8.89 -2.96
C ASP A 154 -35.63 7.55 -2.33
N LYS A 155 -35.70 7.54 -1.01
CA LYS A 155 -36.47 6.57 -0.23
C LYS A 155 -37.29 7.28 0.84
#